data_AF-X0ZPM0-F1
#
_entry.id   AF-X0ZPM0-F1
#
_cell.length_a   1.000
_cell.length_b   1.000
_cell.length_c   1.000
_cell.angle_alpha   90.00
_cell.angle_beta   90.00
_cell.angle_gamma   90.00
#
_symmetry.space_group_name_H-M   'P 1'
#
loop_
_entity.id
_entity.type
_entity.pdbx_description
1 polymer ?
#
loop_
_entity_poly.entity_id
_entity_poly.type
_entity_poly.pdbx_seq_one_letter_code
_entity_poly.pdbx_strand_id
1 'polypeptide(L)'
;MAIKPEWLPEIISISDYGGDWNKYLKVIYRIFKRDFFKSQPKFEKKNVCVLVKPITDGKECGFWHLISEGKIEENRTPDLRRCERINWPKPIIINCNKPEVLIWEVTSKRKGHKDKRVCIWLEKFNYITILGQRNKYFLLLTTYLTDRNHTRRKLKKQYNKYLKKMHKKADVAPEDDTSTPSTHGR
;
A
#
# COMPACT_ATOMS: atom_id res chain seq x y z
N MET A 1 9.89 -20.10 11.01
CA MET A 1 9.74 -19.15 9.87
C MET A 1 8.27 -18.87 9.67
N ALA A 2 7.88 -17.69 9.16
CA ALA A 2 6.48 -17.42 8.84
C ALA A 2 6.06 -18.22 7.60
N ILE A 3 4.90 -18.88 7.65
CA ILE A 3 4.34 -19.58 6.50
C ILE A 3 3.86 -18.53 5.48
N LYS A 4 4.25 -18.68 4.21
CA LYS A 4 3.82 -17.79 3.13
C LYS A 4 2.33 -17.98 2.86
N PRO A 5 1.52 -16.90 2.87
CA PRO A 5 0.12 -17.02 2.50
C PRO A 5 -0.01 -17.46 1.04
N GLU A 6 -0.96 -18.36 0.76
CA GLU A 6 -1.20 -18.90 -0.59
C GLU A 6 -1.52 -17.79 -1.61
N TRP A 7 -2.17 -16.72 -1.16
CA TRP A 7 -2.54 -15.58 -1.99
C TRP A 7 -1.35 -14.66 -2.33
N LEU A 8 -0.20 -14.83 -1.68
CA LEU A 8 1.00 -14.03 -1.96
C LEU A 8 1.87 -14.73 -3.02
N PRO A 9 2.02 -14.13 -4.21
CA PRO A 9 2.74 -14.76 -5.30
C PRO A 9 4.25 -14.84 -5.00
N GLU A 10 4.93 -15.77 -5.67
CA GLU A 10 6.38 -15.84 -5.64
C GLU A 10 7.02 -14.55 -6.18
N ILE A 11 8.25 -14.30 -5.76
CA ILE A 11 9.08 -13.26 -6.34
C ILE A 11 9.48 -13.62 -7.78
N ILE A 12 9.78 -12.62 -8.58
CA ILE A 12 10.21 -12.78 -9.97
C ILE A 12 11.68 -12.38 -10.02
N SER A 13 12.60 -13.34 -10.13
CA SER A 13 14.02 -13.01 -10.09
C SER A 13 14.54 -12.59 -11.45
N ILE A 14 15.49 -11.66 -11.49
CA ILE A 14 16.22 -11.34 -12.72
C ILE A 14 17.04 -12.53 -13.24
N SER A 15 17.43 -13.46 -12.36
CA SER A 15 18.11 -14.70 -12.73
C SER A 15 17.25 -15.57 -13.66
N ASP A 16 15.93 -15.55 -13.48
CA ASP A 16 14.99 -16.32 -14.31
C ASP A 16 14.96 -15.82 -15.77
N TYR A 17 15.57 -14.65 -16.01
CA TYR A 17 15.75 -14.03 -17.32
C TYR A 17 17.22 -13.96 -17.74
N GLY A 18 18.07 -14.81 -17.15
CA GLY A 18 19.49 -14.89 -17.48
C GLY A 18 20.29 -13.64 -17.12
N GLY A 19 19.82 -12.83 -16.16
CA GLY A 19 20.46 -11.57 -15.80
C GLY A 19 20.21 -10.42 -16.79
N ASP A 20 19.42 -10.63 -17.84
CA ASP A 20 19.14 -9.62 -18.86
C ASP A 20 18.15 -8.58 -18.35
N TRP A 21 18.67 -7.40 -18.01
CA TRP A 21 17.87 -6.29 -17.50
C TRP A 21 16.74 -5.87 -18.43
N ASN A 22 16.97 -5.83 -19.74
CA ASN A 22 15.97 -5.37 -20.70
C ASN A 22 14.81 -6.36 -20.82
N LYS A 23 15.11 -7.66 -20.86
CA LYS A 23 14.08 -8.72 -20.82
C LYS A 23 13.30 -8.68 -19.52
N TYR A 24 14.00 -8.57 -18.40
CA TYR A 24 13.38 -8.53 -17.08
C TYR A 24 12.47 -7.29 -16.92
N LEU A 25 12.97 -6.11 -17.28
CA LEU A 25 12.24 -4.85 -17.22
C LEU A 25 10.94 -4.91 -18.04
N LYS A 26 11.00 -5.52 -19.24
CA LYS A 26 9.83 -5.73 -20.10
C LYS A 26 8.77 -6.60 -19.42
N VAL A 27 9.18 -7.63 -18.68
CA VAL A 27 8.25 -8.52 -17.97
C VAL A 27 7.61 -7.84 -16.77
N ILE A 28 8.41 -7.22 -15.89
CA ILE A 28 7.85 -6.53 -14.72
C ILE A 28 6.95 -5.36 -15.12
N TYR A 29 7.26 -4.68 -16.23
CA TYR A 29 6.38 -3.64 -16.77
C TYR A 29 5.05 -4.20 -17.29
N ARG A 30 5.05 -5.35 -17.98
CA ARG A 30 3.81 -6.02 -18.41
C ARG A 30 2.92 -6.38 -17.22
N ILE A 31 3.52 -6.85 -16.13
CA ILE A 31 2.80 -7.18 -14.88
C ILE A 31 2.19 -5.93 -14.27
N PHE A 32 2.97 -4.85 -14.16
CA PHE A 32 2.48 -3.56 -13.68
C PHE A 32 1.27 -3.06 -14.50
N LYS A 33 1.35 -3.12 -15.84
CA LYS A 33 0.23 -2.73 -16.73
C LYS A 33 -0.99 -3.64 -16.54
N ARG A 34 -0.80 -4.95 -16.44
CA ARG A 34 -1.89 -5.90 -16.13
C ARG A 34 -2.57 -5.52 -14.82
N ASP A 35 -1.79 -5.27 -13.77
CA ASP A 35 -2.32 -5.10 -12.43
C ASP A 35 -2.99 -3.75 -12.22
N PHE A 36 -2.41 -2.65 -12.71
CA PHE A 36 -2.89 -1.30 -12.41
C PHE A 36 -3.65 -0.60 -13.53
N PHE A 37 -3.62 -1.12 -14.77
CA PHE A 37 -4.39 -0.55 -15.89
C PHE A 37 -5.49 -1.49 -16.37
N LYS A 38 -5.22 -2.80 -16.47
CA LYS A 38 -6.22 -3.75 -16.96
C LYS A 38 -7.18 -4.21 -15.87
N SER A 39 -6.65 -4.68 -14.74
CA SER A 39 -7.48 -5.26 -13.67
C SER A 39 -7.88 -4.27 -12.57
N GLN A 40 -6.97 -3.35 -12.23
CA GLN A 40 -7.11 -2.27 -11.25
C GLN A 40 -7.71 -2.71 -9.88
N PRO A 41 -6.90 -2.98 -8.84
CA PRO A 41 -7.44 -3.39 -7.55
C PRO A 41 -8.29 -2.31 -6.90
N LYS A 42 -9.20 -2.72 -6.02
CA LYS A 42 -10.00 -1.83 -5.18
C LYS A 42 -9.56 -1.91 -3.73
N PHE A 43 -9.50 -0.76 -3.07
CA PHE A 43 -9.38 -0.63 -1.63
C PHE A 43 -10.61 0.12 -1.13
N GLU A 44 -11.32 -0.41 -0.14
CA GLU A 44 -12.59 0.16 0.36
C GLU A 44 -13.59 0.51 -0.75
N LYS A 45 -13.79 -0.42 -1.70
CA LYS A 45 -14.65 -0.27 -2.89
C LYS A 45 -14.23 0.83 -3.88
N LYS A 46 -13.13 1.55 -3.64
CA LYS A 46 -12.56 2.58 -4.54
C LYS A 46 -11.37 2.02 -5.30
N ASN A 47 -11.22 2.43 -6.56
CA ASN A 47 -10.09 1.99 -7.39
C ASN A 47 -8.76 2.49 -6.84
N VAL A 48 -7.72 1.67 -6.95
CA VAL A 48 -6.33 2.06 -6.72
C VAL A 48 -5.66 2.36 -8.05
N CYS A 49 -5.32 3.63 -8.25
CA CYS A 49 -4.66 4.15 -9.44
C CYS A 49 -3.16 4.34 -9.18
N VAL A 50 -2.40 4.48 -10.25
CA VAL A 50 -0.97 4.82 -10.23
C VAL A 50 -0.76 6.20 -10.81
N LEU A 51 0.34 6.86 -10.42
CA LEU A 51 0.72 8.14 -11.01
C LEU A 51 1.21 7.89 -12.44
N VAL A 52 0.61 8.56 -13.42
CA VAL A 52 0.96 8.36 -14.84
C VAL A 52 2.13 9.25 -15.25
N LYS A 53 2.02 10.56 -15.04
CA LYS A 53 3.01 11.54 -15.51
C LYS A 53 4.06 11.88 -14.42
N PRO A 54 5.30 12.25 -14.81
CA PRO A 54 5.82 12.23 -16.19
C PRO A 54 5.99 10.81 -16.76
N ILE A 55 6.05 10.70 -18.09
CA ILE A 55 6.44 9.46 -18.76
C ILE A 55 7.94 9.53 -19.02
N THR A 56 8.69 8.52 -18.57
CA THR A 56 10.14 8.39 -18.81
C THR A 56 10.40 7.03 -19.43
N ASP A 57 11.17 7.00 -20.52
CA ASP A 57 11.46 5.80 -21.33
C ASP A 57 10.22 4.96 -21.67
N GLY A 58 9.13 5.65 -22.02
CA GLY A 58 7.85 5.06 -22.39
C GLY A 58 7.08 4.39 -21.24
N LYS A 59 7.43 4.67 -19.97
CA LYS A 59 6.79 4.06 -18.78
C LYS A 59 6.35 5.13 -17.79
N GLU A 60 5.29 4.83 -17.05
CA GLU A 60 4.68 5.76 -16.10
C GLU A 60 5.56 6.06 -14.89
N CYS A 61 5.49 7.28 -14.37
CA CYS A 61 6.15 7.68 -13.13
C CYS A 61 5.87 6.70 -11.98
N GLY A 62 4.63 6.25 -11.84
CA GLY A 62 4.23 5.26 -10.84
C GLY A 62 4.94 3.91 -10.99
N PHE A 63 5.25 3.48 -12.22
CA PHE A 63 6.04 2.26 -12.43
C PHE A 63 7.44 2.43 -11.86
N TRP A 64 8.12 3.50 -12.26
CA TRP A 64 9.47 3.81 -11.78
C TRP A 64 9.51 3.95 -10.25
N HIS A 65 8.54 4.64 -9.66
CA HIS A 65 8.42 4.80 -8.21
C HIS A 65 8.33 3.48 -7.43
N LEU A 66 7.72 2.45 -8.03
CA LEU A 66 7.59 1.14 -7.42
C LEU A 66 8.90 0.34 -7.49
N ILE A 67 9.68 0.49 -8.56
CA ILE A 67 10.85 -0.34 -8.80
C ILE A 67 12.19 0.33 -8.48
N SER A 68 12.22 1.63 -8.20
CA SER A 68 13.44 2.39 -7.91
C SER A 68 13.52 2.88 -6.46
N GLU A 69 14.71 3.22 -6.01
CA GLU A 69 14.97 3.88 -4.73
C GLU A 69 15.91 5.09 -4.90
N GLY A 70 16.01 5.92 -3.87
CA GLY A 70 16.80 7.15 -3.90
C GLY A 70 16.07 8.31 -3.22
N LYS A 71 16.84 9.25 -2.65
CA LYS A 71 16.29 10.43 -1.98
C LYS A 71 15.89 11.53 -2.96
N ILE A 72 16.61 11.63 -4.08
CA ILE A 72 16.42 12.62 -5.14
C ILE A 72 15.72 11.91 -6.29
N GLU A 73 14.54 12.39 -6.68
CA GLU A 73 13.67 11.71 -7.66
C GLU A 73 14.37 11.49 -9.01
N GLU A 74 15.11 12.49 -9.47
CA GLU A 74 15.84 12.48 -10.74
C GLU A 74 17.01 11.48 -10.77
N ASN A 75 17.55 11.12 -9.60
CA ASN A 75 18.71 10.25 -9.46
C ASN A 75 18.35 8.87 -8.90
N ARG A 76 17.07 8.47 -8.99
CA ARG A 76 16.64 7.16 -8.48
C ARG A 76 17.17 6.05 -9.36
N THR A 77 17.67 5.00 -8.73
CA THR A 77 18.19 3.81 -9.40
C THR A 77 17.27 2.63 -9.16
N PRO A 78 17.16 1.68 -10.11
CA PRO A 78 16.39 0.46 -9.90
C PRO A 78 16.88 -0.32 -8.66
N ASP A 79 15.92 -0.74 -7.85
CA ASP A 79 16.12 -1.61 -6.69
C ASP A 79 15.62 -3.02 -7.07
N LEU A 80 16.55 -3.96 -7.20
CA LEU A 80 16.22 -5.33 -7.63
C LEU A 80 15.22 -6.02 -6.68
N ARG A 81 15.28 -5.74 -5.37
CA ARG A 81 14.36 -6.33 -4.38
C ARG A 81 12.95 -5.81 -4.54
N ARG A 82 12.79 -4.55 -4.97
CA ARG A 82 11.49 -4.01 -5.37
C ARG A 82 11.01 -4.59 -6.69
N CYS A 83 11.88 -4.68 -7.68
CA CYS A 83 11.57 -5.28 -8.98
C CYS A 83 11.01 -6.70 -8.81
N GLU A 84 11.68 -7.50 -7.98
CA GLU A 84 11.31 -8.88 -7.66
C GLU A 84 9.86 -9.03 -7.17
N ARG A 85 9.31 -7.96 -6.58
CA ARG A 85 8.02 -7.95 -5.89
C ARG A 85 7.00 -7.06 -6.59
N ILE A 86 7.20 -6.77 -7.88
CA ILE A 86 6.28 -5.93 -8.65
C ILE A 86 4.83 -6.48 -8.68
N ASN A 87 4.68 -7.80 -8.52
CA ASN A 87 3.42 -8.53 -8.49
C ASN A 87 2.78 -8.60 -7.08
N TRP A 88 3.42 -8.07 -6.04
CA TRP A 88 2.91 -8.11 -4.65
C TRP A 88 1.88 -7.04 -4.28
N PRO A 89 1.94 -5.78 -4.76
CA PRO A 89 1.07 -4.74 -4.21
C PRO A 89 -0.41 -5.02 -4.45
N LYS A 90 -0.79 -5.54 -5.63
CA LYS A 90 -2.19 -5.84 -5.94
C LYS A 90 -2.78 -6.93 -5.01
N PRO A 91 -2.17 -8.13 -4.86
CA PRO A 91 -2.63 -9.13 -3.90
C PRO A 91 -2.74 -8.62 -2.47
N ILE A 92 -1.78 -7.82 -2.02
CA ILE A 92 -1.78 -7.25 -0.66
C ILE A 92 -2.92 -6.25 -0.47
N ILE A 93 -3.23 -5.43 -1.47
CA ILE A 93 -4.37 -4.52 -1.45
C ILE A 93 -5.69 -5.29 -1.37
N ILE A 94 -5.83 -6.36 -2.15
CA ILE A 94 -7.09 -7.14 -2.22
C ILE A 94 -7.30 -7.95 -0.94
N ASN A 95 -6.23 -8.53 -0.37
CA ASN A 95 -6.27 -9.36 0.83
C ASN A 95 -5.98 -8.56 2.10
N CYS A 96 -6.26 -7.26 2.09
CA CYS A 96 -5.88 -6.37 3.19
C CYS A 96 -6.64 -6.68 4.50
N ASN A 97 -7.78 -7.37 4.42
CA ASN A 97 -8.56 -7.83 5.56
C ASN A 97 -8.03 -9.12 6.23
N LYS A 98 -6.98 -9.76 5.68
CA LYS A 98 -6.41 -10.97 6.26
C LYS A 98 -5.65 -10.66 7.56
N PRO A 99 -5.68 -11.56 8.56
CA PRO A 99 -5.13 -11.29 9.90
C PRO A 99 -3.61 -11.04 9.91
N GLU A 100 -2.87 -11.54 8.92
CA GLU A 100 -1.45 -11.30 8.75
C GLU A 100 -1.11 -9.91 8.18
N VAL A 101 -2.10 -9.14 7.73
CA VAL A 101 -1.93 -7.80 7.16
C VAL A 101 -2.30 -6.74 8.19
N LEU A 102 -1.34 -5.87 8.53
CA LEU A 102 -1.56 -4.74 9.42
C LEU A 102 -1.92 -3.51 8.61
N ILE A 103 -3.04 -2.85 8.94
CA ILE A 103 -3.49 -1.63 8.28
C ILE A 103 -3.63 -0.50 9.28
N TRP A 104 -3.15 0.69 8.90
CA TRP A 104 -3.45 1.91 9.64
C TRP A 104 -3.44 3.14 8.74
N GLU A 105 -4.15 4.17 9.20
CA GLU A 105 -4.12 5.48 8.56
C GLU A 105 -3.08 6.40 9.20
N VAL A 106 -2.36 7.14 8.35
CA VAL A 106 -1.46 8.23 8.74
C VAL A 106 -1.98 9.51 8.11
N THR A 107 -2.24 10.52 8.94
CA THR A 107 -2.55 11.87 8.46
C THR A 107 -1.39 12.79 8.78
N SER A 108 -0.88 13.49 7.78
CA SER A 108 0.09 14.58 7.97
C SER A 108 -0.46 15.87 7.37
N LYS A 109 -0.04 17.02 7.92
CA LYS A 109 -0.26 18.32 7.28
C LYS A 109 0.97 18.65 6.45
N ARG A 110 0.84 18.79 5.14
CA ARG A 110 1.93 19.21 4.26
C ARG A 110 1.47 20.43 3.47
N LYS A 111 2.19 21.56 3.60
CA LYS A 111 1.87 22.83 2.93
C LYS A 111 0.39 23.24 3.05
N GLY A 112 -0.17 23.18 4.26
CA GLY A 112 -1.59 23.53 4.52
C GLY A 112 -2.62 22.46 4.15
N HIS A 113 -2.26 21.42 3.39
CA HIS A 113 -3.18 20.35 3.00
C HIS A 113 -3.05 19.10 3.88
N LYS A 114 -4.18 18.45 4.15
CA LYS A 114 -4.23 17.14 4.82
C LYS A 114 -3.82 16.05 3.81
N ASP A 115 -2.67 15.45 4.03
CA ASP A 115 -2.21 14.26 3.31
C ASP A 115 -2.57 13.02 4.15
N LYS A 116 -3.63 12.34 3.73
CA LYS A 116 -4.09 11.09 4.34
C LYS A 116 -3.54 9.91 3.55
N ARG A 117 -2.89 8.99 4.25
CA ARG A 117 -2.30 7.79 3.69
C ARG A 117 -2.77 6.56 4.44
N VAL A 118 -2.91 5.46 3.71
CA VAL A 118 -3.16 4.13 4.27
C VAL A 118 -1.88 3.33 4.11
N CYS A 119 -1.39 2.78 5.21
CA CYS A 119 -0.28 1.85 5.24
C CYS A 119 -0.85 0.44 5.34
N ILE A 120 -0.49 -0.44 4.39
CA ILE A 120 -0.88 -1.85 4.34
C ILE A 120 0.40 -2.67 4.44
N TRP A 121 0.65 -3.26 5.60
CA TRP A 121 1.94 -3.86 5.94
C TRP A 121 1.82 -5.36 6.18
N LEU A 122 2.53 -6.12 5.35
CA LEU A 122 2.72 -7.55 5.54
C LEU A 122 4.00 -7.77 6.36
N GLU A 123 3.87 -7.57 7.68
CA GLU A 123 5.00 -7.48 8.62
C GLU A 123 5.95 -8.67 8.56
N LYS A 124 5.39 -9.89 8.52
CA LYS A 124 6.18 -11.15 8.51
C LYS A 124 7.01 -11.33 7.23
N PHE A 125 6.67 -10.62 6.15
CA PHE A 125 7.36 -10.67 4.86
C PHE A 125 8.14 -9.38 4.57
N ASN A 126 8.30 -8.52 5.58
CA ASN A 126 9.03 -7.27 5.48
C ASN A 126 8.59 -6.42 4.27
N TYR A 127 7.29 -6.29 4.01
CA TYR A 127 6.83 -5.57 2.81
C TYR A 127 5.64 -4.68 3.11
N ILE A 128 5.72 -3.42 2.70
CA ILE A 128 4.65 -2.43 2.90
C ILE A 128 4.19 -1.82 1.58
N THR A 129 2.89 -1.62 1.48
CA THR A 129 2.22 -0.85 0.43
C THR A 129 1.61 0.42 1.02
N ILE A 130 1.86 1.57 0.39
CA ILE A 130 1.34 2.86 0.85
C ILE A 130 0.43 3.47 -0.20
N LEU A 131 -0.81 3.72 0.21
CA LEU A 131 -1.83 4.39 -0.60
C LEU A 131 -2.02 5.83 -0.11
N GLY A 132 -2.15 6.78 -1.03
CA GLY A 132 -2.59 8.15 -0.77
C GLY A 132 -4.09 8.28 -1.05
N GLN A 133 -4.86 8.75 -0.08
CA GLN A 133 -6.30 8.92 -0.25
C GLN A 133 -6.59 10.10 -1.19
N ARG A 134 -7.53 9.90 -2.12
CA ARG A 134 -8.16 10.95 -2.92
C ARG A 134 -9.68 10.82 -2.76
N ASN A 135 -10.44 11.81 -3.27
CA ASN A 135 -11.88 11.83 -3.09
C ASN A 135 -12.55 10.58 -3.69
N LYS A 136 -12.22 10.26 -4.95
CA LYS A 136 -12.85 9.19 -5.75
C LYS A 136 -12.04 7.88 -5.84
N TYR A 137 -10.75 7.92 -5.52
CA TYR A 137 -9.83 6.79 -5.70
C TYR A 137 -8.70 6.82 -4.66
N PHE A 138 -7.87 5.79 -4.64
CA PHE A 138 -6.60 5.79 -3.91
C PHE A 138 -5.44 5.81 -4.90
N LEU A 139 -4.39 6.56 -4.60
CA LEU A 139 -3.16 6.58 -5.38
C LEU A 139 -2.14 5.64 -4.75
N LEU A 140 -1.67 4.63 -5.46
CA LEU A 140 -0.51 3.84 -5.04
C LEU A 140 0.74 4.73 -5.07
N LEU A 141 1.23 5.13 -3.90
CA LEU A 141 2.34 6.07 -3.78
C LEU A 141 3.68 5.35 -3.92
N THR A 142 3.87 4.26 -3.18
CA THR A 142 5.10 3.48 -3.17
C THR A 142 4.90 2.16 -2.45
N THR A 143 5.85 1.25 -2.70
CA THR A 143 6.03 -0.02 -1.99
C THR A 143 7.50 -0.25 -1.74
N TYR A 144 7.86 -0.88 -0.62
CA TYR A 144 9.26 -1.16 -0.32
C TYR A 144 9.42 -2.25 0.74
N LEU A 145 10.63 -2.81 0.81
CA LEU A 145 10.99 -3.74 1.87
C LEU A 145 11.23 -3.02 3.20
N THR A 146 10.71 -3.59 4.27
CA THR A 146 10.86 -3.12 5.64
C THR A 146 11.83 -4.03 6.40
N ASP A 147 12.88 -4.51 5.77
CA ASP A 147 13.87 -5.42 6.36
C ASP A 147 14.76 -4.73 7.42
N ARG A 148 15.01 -3.42 7.27
CA ARG A 148 15.79 -2.64 8.23
C ARG A 148 15.08 -2.52 9.58
N ASN A 149 15.76 -2.92 10.67
CA ASN A 149 15.23 -2.90 12.03
C ASN A 149 14.66 -1.54 12.47
N HIS A 150 15.33 -0.44 12.14
CA HIS A 150 14.84 0.90 12.48
C HIS A 150 13.51 1.23 11.77
N THR A 151 13.36 0.81 10.50
CA THR A 151 12.13 0.97 9.72
C THR A 151 10.99 0.18 10.35
N ARG A 152 11.23 -1.10 10.67
CA ARG A 152 10.23 -1.97 11.34
C ARG A 152 9.75 -1.38 12.65
N ARG A 153 10.70 -0.97 13.52
CA ARG A 153 10.38 -0.35 14.81
C ARG A 153 9.53 0.91 14.63
N LYS A 154 9.86 1.75 13.65
CA LYS A 154 9.11 2.96 13.34
C LYS A 154 7.69 2.65 12.87
N LEU A 155 7.52 1.68 11.97
CA LEU A 155 6.20 1.26 11.47
C LEU A 155 5.35 0.65 12.58
N LYS A 156 5.92 -0.24 13.41
CA LYS A 156 5.21 -0.83 14.55
C LYS A 156 4.75 0.23 15.56
N LYS A 157 5.59 1.24 15.83
CA LYS A 157 5.20 2.38 16.68
C LYS A 157 4.03 3.16 16.09
N GLN A 158 4.00 3.37 14.78
CA GLN A 158 2.86 4.04 14.11
C GLN A 158 1.58 3.21 14.22
N TYR A 159 1.67 1.91 13.94
CA TYR A 159 0.54 0.98 14.04
C TYR A 159 -0.03 0.93 15.47
N ASN A 160 0.83 0.76 16.49
CA ASN A 160 0.39 0.73 17.88
C ASN A 160 -0.26 2.06 18.32
N LYS A 161 0.25 3.21 17.84
CA LYS A 161 -0.36 4.52 18.09
C LYS A 161 -1.75 4.62 17.47
N TYR A 162 -1.93 4.10 16.26
CA TYR A 162 -3.23 4.03 15.59
C TYR A 162 -4.21 3.16 16.38
N LEU A 163 -3.81 1.96 16.79
CA LEU A 163 -4.64 1.09 17.62
C LEU A 163 -5.10 1.79 18.90
N LYS A 164 -4.19 2.41 19.66
CA LYS A 164 -4.55 3.16 20.87
C LYS A 164 -5.57 4.28 20.61
N LYS A 165 -5.48 4.95 19.46
CA LYS A 165 -6.45 5.99 19.07
C LYS A 165 -7.82 5.39 18.74
N MET A 166 -7.86 4.22 18.11
CA MET A 166 -9.12 3.55 17.77
C MET A 166 -9.83 2.99 19.00
N HIS A 167 -9.11 2.40 19.95
CA HIS A 167 -9.69 1.95 21.23
C HIS A 167 -10.34 3.13 21.97
N LYS A 168 -9.59 4.23 22.17
CA LYS A 168 -10.13 5.45 22.80
C LYS A 168 -11.35 6.06 22.10
N LYS A 169 -11.50 5.84 20.79
CA LYS A 169 -12.66 6.33 20.04
C LYS A 169 -13.88 5.43 20.24
N ALA A 170 -13.67 4.13 20.37
CA ALA A 170 -14.71 3.16 20.69
C ALA A 170 -15.25 3.40 22.11
N ASP A 171 -14.36 3.66 23.07
CA ASP A 171 -14.73 3.93 24.48
C ASP A 171 -15.53 5.25 24.68
N VAL A 172 -15.57 6.12 23.67
CA VAL A 172 -16.19 7.46 23.75
C VAL A 172 -17.41 7.59 22.82
N ALA A 173 -17.77 6.56 22.05
CA ALA A 173 -18.99 6.58 21.25
C ALA A 173 -20.21 6.44 22.18
N PRO A 174 -21.16 7.37 22.20
CA PRO A 174 -22.34 7.28 23.06
C PRO A 174 -23.21 6.08 22.63
N GLU A 175 -23.77 5.37 23.61
CA GLU A 175 -24.86 4.42 23.38
C GLU A 175 -26.05 5.21 22.81
N ASP A 176 -26.53 4.81 21.64
CA ASP A 176 -27.69 5.40 20.99
C ASP A 176 -28.94 4.94 21.73
N ASP A 177 -29.31 5.66 22.80
CA ASP A 177 -30.53 5.43 23.58
C ASP A 177 -31.75 5.90 22.77
N THR A 178 -32.29 4.99 21.97
CA THR A 178 -33.60 5.17 21.34
C THR A 178 -34.71 4.69 22.28
N SER A 179 -34.95 5.46 23.35
CA SER A 179 -36.20 5.40 24.11
C SER A 179 -36.97 6.71 23.90
N THR A 180 -37.83 6.74 22.88
CA THR A 180 -38.86 7.77 22.76
C THR A 180 -40.13 7.23 23.44
N PRO A 181 -40.60 7.77 24.57
CA PRO A 181 -41.90 7.40 25.11
C PRO A 181 -42.97 8.04 24.22
N SER A 182 -43.79 7.21 23.58
CA SER A 182 -44.95 7.68 22.84
C SER A 182 -46.05 8.06 23.83
N THR A 183 -46.33 9.36 23.93
CA THR A 183 -47.47 9.91 24.66
C THR A 183 -48.69 9.92 23.74
N HIS A 184 -49.65 9.03 23.97
CA HIS A 184 -51.08 9.26 23.67
C HIS A 184 -51.76 9.28 25.04
N GLY A 185 -52.36 10.37 25.51
CA GLY A 185 -53.38 11.17 24.83
C GLY A 185 -54.71 10.78 25.48
N ARG A 186 -55.22 11.67 26.34
CA ARG A 186 -56.50 11.55 27.07
C ARG A 186 -57.69 11.38 26.13
#